data_AF-D6PB75-F1
#
_entry.id   AF-D6PB75-F1
#
_cell.length_a   1.000
_cell.length_b   1.000
_cell.length_c   1.000
_cell.angle_alpha   90.00
_cell.angle_beta   90.00
_cell.angle_gamma   90.00
#
_symmetry.space_group_name_H-M   'P 1'
#
loop_
_entity.id
_entity.type
_entity.pdbx_description
1 polymer ?
#
loop_
_entity_poly.entity_id
_entity_poly.type
_entity_poly.pdbx_seq_one_letter_code
_entity_poly.pdbx_strand_id
1 'polypeptide(L)'
;MSKLLDMMGCEHIDLYCDWDSSEPNHGADPTRPKNMLDLGKAVVENGCEFGLGADGDGDRLGAVDENGEFVYPDRLIALLADDVVGSEEGKDLLIYDVKCSMNVEKAILAAGGRPMMAKTGHSFMKRVLAENPDALMAAEMSGHIFMADRGWYGFDCSLYNAARILELWSRKNDSKFSVELDRLAPNLPTTGEVKIPCPENKKLEIVEAIRQAFSDFESSTIDGVRVRFSSQFEDQQSGWFLARKSNTEPILVMRVEAVNQSELSRILNLIEQRVSSLIDISKLLV
;
A
#
# COMPACT_ATOMS: atom_id res chain seq x y z
N MET A 1 3.01 21.83 1.20
CA MET A 1 3.67 21.11 0.10
C MET A 1 4.20 22.09 -0.94
N SER A 2 3.40 23.02 -1.45
CA SER A 2 3.80 24.02 -2.47
C SER A 2 5.14 24.72 -2.21
N LYS A 3 5.33 25.29 -1.00
CA LYS A 3 6.63 25.91 -0.63
C LYS A 3 7.84 24.98 -0.74
N LEU A 4 7.67 23.68 -0.50
CA LEU A 4 8.74 22.70 -0.66
C LEU A 4 9.03 22.45 -2.14
N LEU A 5 7.99 22.37 -2.98
CA LEU A 5 8.12 22.21 -4.44
C LEU A 5 8.84 23.43 -5.05
N ASP A 6 8.49 24.65 -4.63
CA ASP A 6 9.21 25.88 -4.98
C ASP A 6 10.70 25.77 -4.65
N MET A 7 11.03 25.34 -3.42
CA MET A 7 12.42 25.20 -2.96
C MET A 7 13.20 24.11 -3.70
N MET A 8 12.51 23.09 -4.21
CA MET A 8 13.09 22.03 -5.03
C MET A 8 13.21 22.41 -6.51
N GLY A 9 12.66 23.57 -6.92
CA GLY A 9 12.68 24.02 -8.30
C GLY A 9 11.72 23.27 -9.22
N CYS A 10 10.67 22.67 -8.65
CA CYS A 10 9.65 21.96 -9.43
C CYS A 10 8.70 22.96 -10.11
N GLU A 11 8.29 22.66 -11.34
CA GLU A 11 7.11 23.27 -11.94
C GLU A 11 5.87 22.54 -11.41
N HIS A 12 4.95 23.26 -10.75
CA HIS A 12 3.79 22.65 -10.11
C HIS A 12 2.52 23.48 -10.26
N ILE A 13 1.39 22.79 -10.10
CA ILE A 13 0.05 23.38 -10.06
C ILE A 13 -0.57 22.99 -8.73
N ASP A 14 -1.00 24.01 -7.98
CA ASP A 14 -1.59 23.82 -6.67
C ASP A 14 -3.11 23.63 -6.78
N LEU A 15 -3.62 22.57 -6.16
CA LEU A 15 -5.05 22.34 -5.99
C LEU A 15 -5.39 22.35 -4.50
N TYR A 16 -6.39 23.17 -4.14
CA TYR A 16 -6.96 23.20 -2.78
C TYR A 16 -5.92 23.36 -1.65
N CYS A 17 -4.85 24.12 -1.91
CA CYS A 17 -3.73 24.32 -0.97
C CYS A 17 -3.99 25.43 0.07
N ASP A 18 -5.12 26.13 -0.02
CA ASP A 18 -5.60 27.04 1.01
C ASP A 18 -6.29 26.27 2.13
N TRP A 19 -5.97 26.60 3.39
CA TRP A 19 -6.58 25.92 4.53
C TRP A 19 -8.05 26.34 4.70
N ASP A 20 -8.96 25.36 4.61
CA ASP A 20 -10.39 25.52 4.91
C ASP A 20 -10.92 24.27 5.64
N SER A 21 -11.23 24.42 6.94
CA SER A 21 -11.75 23.33 7.79
C SER A 21 -13.13 22.81 7.39
N SER A 22 -13.85 23.47 6.48
CA SER A 22 -15.15 23.00 6.00
C SER A 22 -15.04 21.91 4.91
N GLU A 23 -13.83 21.64 4.41
CA GLU A 23 -13.55 20.69 3.31
C GLU A 23 -14.51 20.87 2.11
N PRO A 24 -14.59 22.08 1.52
CA PRO A 24 -15.64 22.40 0.55
C PRO A 24 -15.52 21.66 -0.79
N ASN A 25 -14.37 21.02 -1.06
CA ASN A 25 -14.06 20.36 -2.32
C ASN A 25 -14.31 18.85 -2.23
N HIS A 26 -13.43 18.14 -1.54
CA HIS A 26 -13.53 16.71 -1.23
C HIS A 26 -12.84 16.44 0.11
N GLY A 27 -13.02 15.23 0.66
CA GLY A 27 -12.34 14.86 1.90
C GLY A 27 -10.82 14.81 1.73
N ALA A 28 -10.07 15.26 2.73
CA ALA A 28 -8.60 15.25 2.73
C ALA A 28 -8.04 13.85 3.07
N ASP A 29 -8.34 12.87 2.20
CA ASP A 29 -7.89 11.48 2.33
C ASP A 29 -7.39 10.97 0.96
N PRO A 30 -6.07 11.05 0.68
CA PRO A 30 -5.51 10.81 -0.64
C PRO A 30 -5.42 9.31 -0.97
N THR A 31 -5.80 8.41 -0.07
CA THR A 31 -5.85 6.96 -0.34
C THR A 31 -7.21 6.51 -0.90
N ARG A 32 -8.14 7.44 -1.11
CA ARG A 32 -9.44 7.17 -1.70
C ARG A 32 -9.47 7.66 -3.15
N PRO A 33 -9.64 6.78 -4.15
CA PRO A 33 -9.65 7.18 -5.56
C PRO A 33 -10.62 8.34 -5.87
N LYS A 34 -11.81 8.36 -5.24
CA LYS A 34 -12.80 9.43 -5.43
C LYS A 34 -12.31 10.83 -5.03
N ASN A 35 -11.37 10.93 -4.09
CA ASN A 35 -10.81 12.20 -3.63
C ASN A 35 -9.65 12.67 -4.51
N MET A 36 -9.17 11.82 -5.43
CA MET A 36 -8.03 12.10 -6.30
C MET A 36 -8.46 12.43 -7.74
N LEU A 37 -9.78 12.47 -8.01
CA LEU A 37 -10.33 12.70 -9.35
C LEU A 37 -9.93 14.07 -9.91
N ASP A 38 -9.99 15.12 -9.10
CA ASP A 38 -9.65 16.47 -9.56
C ASP A 38 -8.15 16.65 -9.75
N LEU A 39 -7.33 15.98 -8.93
CA LEU A 39 -5.89 15.89 -9.14
C LEU A 39 -5.56 15.17 -10.45
N GLY A 40 -6.21 14.03 -10.73
CA GLY A 40 -6.04 13.28 -11.97
C GLY A 40 -6.41 14.12 -13.21
N LYS A 41 -7.53 14.85 -13.16
CA LYS A 41 -7.92 15.78 -14.23
C LYS A 41 -6.87 16.86 -14.45
N ALA A 42 -6.42 17.51 -13.37
CA ALA A 42 -5.44 18.59 -13.47
C ALA A 42 -4.12 18.10 -14.06
N VAL A 43 -3.67 16.89 -13.71
CA VAL A 43 -2.47 16.27 -14.30
C VAL A 43 -2.62 16.12 -15.82
N VAL A 44 -3.74 15.56 -16.29
CA VAL A 44 -3.98 15.36 -17.72
C VAL A 44 -4.16 16.69 -18.47
N GLU A 45 -4.93 17.62 -17.91
CA GLU A 45 -5.23 18.92 -18.55
C GLU A 45 -3.98 19.79 -18.73
N ASN A 46 -3.01 19.66 -17.83
CA ASN A 46 -1.78 20.47 -17.84
C ASN A 46 -0.54 19.70 -18.30
N GLY A 47 -0.68 18.41 -18.64
CA GLY A 47 0.43 17.58 -19.07
C GLY A 47 1.50 17.36 -18.00
N CYS A 48 1.10 17.27 -16.72
CA CYS A 48 2.03 16.99 -15.63
C CYS A 48 2.53 15.54 -15.68
N GLU A 49 3.73 15.29 -15.15
CA GLU A 49 4.33 13.94 -15.12
C GLU A 49 3.65 13.00 -14.11
N PHE A 50 3.08 13.55 -13.05
CA PHE A 50 2.27 12.87 -12.04
C PHE A 50 1.66 13.93 -11.10
N GLY A 51 0.78 13.50 -10.20
CA GLY A 51 0.23 14.35 -9.13
C GLY A 51 0.45 13.73 -7.76
N LEU A 52 0.64 14.56 -6.73
CA LEU A 52 0.76 14.14 -5.33
C LEU A 52 -0.35 14.77 -4.48
N GLY A 53 -0.93 13.99 -3.58
CA GLY A 53 -1.93 14.44 -2.62
C GLY A 53 -1.53 14.09 -1.19
N ALA A 54 -1.71 15.02 -0.25
CA ALA A 54 -1.53 14.79 1.18
C ALA A 54 -2.88 14.76 1.89
N ASP A 55 -2.95 14.10 3.04
CA ASP A 55 -4.11 14.19 3.91
C ASP A 55 -4.09 15.44 4.80
N GLY A 56 -5.13 15.62 5.62
CA GLY A 56 -5.39 16.87 6.33
C GLY A 56 -4.29 17.33 7.30
N ASP A 57 -3.59 16.39 7.95
CA ASP A 57 -2.45 16.67 8.84
C ASP A 57 -1.08 16.34 8.21
N GLY A 58 -1.05 15.73 7.02
CA GLY A 58 0.12 15.65 6.17
C GLY A 58 1.08 14.52 6.51
N ASP A 59 0.57 13.41 7.07
CA ASP A 59 1.34 12.20 7.35
C ASP A 59 1.09 11.07 6.34
N ARG A 60 0.03 11.17 5.52
CA ARG A 60 -0.27 10.24 4.41
C ARG A 60 -0.10 10.88 3.04
N LEU A 61 0.50 10.14 2.12
CA LEU A 61 0.73 10.55 0.73
C LEU A 61 -0.02 9.60 -0.22
N GLY A 62 -0.67 10.19 -1.23
CA GLY A 62 -1.21 9.48 -2.40
C GLY A 62 -0.70 10.12 -3.69
N ALA A 63 -0.90 9.42 -4.80
CA ALA A 63 -0.47 9.91 -6.11
C ALA A 63 -1.44 9.53 -7.23
N VAL A 64 -1.32 10.24 -8.34
CA VAL A 64 -1.90 9.87 -9.64
C VAL A 64 -0.79 9.89 -10.69
N ASP A 65 -0.87 9.04 -11.70
CA ASP A 65 0.10 9.02 -12.80
C ASP A 65 -0.19 10.05 -13.89
N GLU A 66 0.64 10.11 -14.93
CA GLU A 66 0.51 11.07 -16.04
C GLU A 66 -0.77 10.89 -16.86
N ASN A 67 -1.47 9.77 -16.73
CA ASN A 67 -2.76 9.52 -17.38
C ASN A 67 -3.94 9.92 -16.47
N GLY A 68 -3.66 10.45 -15.27
CA GLY A 68 -4.64 10.80 -14.26
C GLY A 68 -5.17 9.61 -13.47
N GLU A 69 -4.54 8.43 -13.60
CA GLU A 69 -4.98 7.21 -12.93
C GLU A 69 -4.47 7.14 -11.49
N PHE A 70 -5.29 6.61 -10.59
CA PHE A 70 -4.95 6.51 -9.18
C PHE A 70 -3.80 5.52 -8.94
N VAL A 71 -2.77 5.96 -8.20
CA VAL A 71 -1.65 5.12 -7.80
C VAL A 71 -1.85 4.64 -6.36
N TYR A 72 -2.09 3.34 -6.21
CA TYR A 72 -2.19 2.72 -4.89
C TYR A 72 -0.88 2.86 -4.10
N PRO A 73 -0.93 3.08 -2.76
CA PRO A 73 0.26 3.29 -1.95
C PRO A 73 1.30 2.18 -2.04
N ASP A 74 0.89 0.92 -2.17
CA ASP A 74 1.83 -0.21 -2.34
C ASP A 74 2.69 -0.11 -3.61
N ARG A 75 2.22 0.55 -4.67
CA ARG A 75 3.03 0.84 -5.87
C ARG A 75 4.06 1.94 -5.60
N LEU A 76 3.73 2.96 -4.82
CA LEU A 76 4.71 3.97 -4.37
C LEU A 76 5.76 3.37 -3.43
N ILE A 77 5.37 2.42 -2.58
CA ILE A 77 6.29 1.67 -1.72
C ILE A 77 7.29 0.88 -2.57
N ALA A 78 6.82 0.19 -3.62
CA ALA A 78 7.70 -0.51 -4.55
C ALA A 78 8.66 0.43 -5.30
N LEU A 79 8.19 1.62 -5.70
CA LEU A 79 9.02 2.65 -6.31
C LEU A 79 10.13 3.16 -5.36
N LEU A 80 9.78 3.46 -4.11
CA LEU A 80 10.75 3.90 -3.11
C LEU A 80 11.72 2.77 -2.73
N ALA A 81 11.27 1.52 -2.71
CA ALA A 81 12.13 0.36 -2.47
C ALA A 81 13.25 0.24 -3.52
N ASP A 82 12.94 0.47 -4.80
CA ASP A 82 13.90 0.49 -5.91
C ASP A 82 14.95 1.62 -5.75
N ASP A 83 14.65 2.66 -4.97
CA ASP A 83 15.57 3.79 -4.72
C ASP A 83 16.48 3.59 -3.52
N VAL A 84 15.89 3.15 -2.40
CA VAL A 84 16.55 3.23 -1.10
C VAL A 84 17.46 2.04 -0.84
N VAL A 85 17.15 0.89 -1.41
CA VAL A 85 18.00 -0.29 -1.25
C VAL A 85 19.37 -0.01 -1.86
N GLY A 86 20.43 -0.23 -1.08
CA GLY A 86 21.81 0.06 -1.48
C GLY A 86 22.24 1.52 -1.31
N SER A 87 21.36 2.41 -0.80
CA SER A 87 21.73 3.81 -0.50
C SER A 87 22.64 3.95 0.73
N GLU A 88 22.64 2.97 1.63
CA GLU A 88 23.48 2.92 2.82
C GLU A 88 24.13 1.54 2.97
N GLU A 89 25.42 1.52 3.32
CA GLU A 89 26.16 0.28 3.54
C GLU A 89 25.62 -0.47 4.77
N GLY A 90 25.38 -1.78 4.61
CA GLY A 90 24.89 -2.65 5.68
C GLY A 90 23.39 -2.57 5.96
N LYS A 91 22.64 -1.71 5.28
CA LYS A 91 21.19 -1.61 5.41
C LYS A 91 20.47 -2.09 4.15
N ASP A 92 19.53 -3.01 4.34
CA ASP A 92 18.78 -3.66 3.27
C ASP A 92 17.32 -3.93 3.66
N LEU A 93 16.91 -3.64 4.89
CA LEU A 93 15.59 -4.02 5.41
C LEU A 93 14.51 -2.99 5.07
N LEU A 94 13.40 -3.48 4.49
CA LEU A 94 12.23 -2.67 4.21
C LEU A 94 10.99 -3.32 4.83
N ILE A 95 10.26 -2.54 5.63
CA ILE A 95 9.11 -3.01 6.41
C ILE A 95 7.82 -2.57 5.72
N TYR A 96 6.85 -3.47 5.56
CA TYR A 96 5.55 -3.13 4.96
C TYR A 96 4.40 -3.87 5.66
N ASP A 97 3.20 -3.30 5.62
CA ASP A 97 2.07 -3.90 6.34
C ASP A 97 1.41 -5.08 5.60
N VAL A 98 0.70 -5.92 6.36
CA VAL A 98 0.01 -7.12 5.85
C VAL A 98 -1.01 -6.83 4.73
N LYS A 99 -1.40 -5.57 4.49
CA LYS A 99 -2.37 -5.20 3.45
C LYS A 99 -1.73 -4.93 2.09
N CYS A 100 -0.44 -4.66 2.01
CA CYS A 100 0.25 -4.36 0.75
C CYS A 100 0.20 -5.54 -0.22
N SER A 101 0.15 -5.23 -1.52
CA SER A 101 0.31 -6.21 -2.60
C SER A 101 1.53 -7.10 -2.40
N MET A 102 1.47 -8.33 -2.94
CA MET A 102 2.66 -9.18 -3.03
C MET A 102 3.77 -8.58 -3.90
N ASN A 103 3.45 -7.60 -4.74
CA ASN A 103 4.45 -6.91 -5.55
C ASN A 103 5.43 -6.07 -4.72
N VAL A 104 5.06 -5.63 -3.52
CA VAL A 104 6.00 -4.92 -2.62
C VAL A 104 7.14 -5.85 -2.22
N GLU A 105 6.83 -7.07 -1.80
CA GLU A 105 7.84 -8.08 -1.45
C GLU A 105 8.74 -8.38 -2.64
N LYS A 106 8.15 -8.55 -3.84
CA LYS A 106 8.89 -8.80 -5.08
C LYS A 106 9.81 -7.64 -5.44
N ALA A 107 9.34 -6.40 -5.34
CA ALA A 107 10.13 -5.21 -5.64
C ALA A 107 11.31 -5.05 -4.67
N ILE A 108 11.11 -5.27 -3.37
CA ILE A 108 12.18 -5.23 -2.37
C ILE A 108 13.25 -6.29 -2.69
N LEU A 109 12.84 -7.53 -2.97
CA LEU A 109 13.77 -8.61 -3.32
C LEU A 109 14.52 -8.31 -4.63
N ALA A 110 13.83 -7.77 -5.64
CA ALA A 110 14.43 -7.41 -6.93
C ALA A 110 15.47 -6.28 -6.81
N ALA A 111 15.25 -5.34 -5.89
CA ALA A 111 16.21 -4.29 -5.56
C ALA A 111 17.42 -4.80 -4.75
N GLY A 112 17.38 -6.05 -4.26
CA GLY A 112 18.42 -6.64 -3.40
C GLY A 112 18.21 -6.41 -1.91
N GLY A 113 17.01 -6.01 -1.50
CA GLY A 113 16.63 -5.76 -0.12
C GLY A 113 16.02 -6.99 0.57
N ARG A 114 15.84 -6.89 1.89
CA ARG A 114 15.09 -7.83 2.71
C ARG A 114 13.69 -7.30 3.04
N PRO A 115 12.63 -7.97 2.56
CA PRO A 115 11.27 -7.65 2.95
C PRO A 115 10.97 -8.11 4.39
N MET A 116 10.30 -7.28 5.18
CA MET A 116 9.70 -7.68 6.45
C MET A 116 8.23 -7.23 6.51
N MET A 117 7.33 -8.19 6.46
CA MET A 117 5.91 -7.93 6.68
C MET A 117 5.66 -7.63 8.16
N ALA A 118 4.86 -6.59 8.44
CA ALA A 118 4.52 -6.15 9.78
C ALA A 118 3.01 -5.91 9.94
N LYS A 119 2.59 -5.75 11.19
CA LYS A 119 1.21 -5.44 11.56
C LYS A 119 0.80 -4.03 11.11
N THR A 120 -0.42 -3.89 10.59
CA THR A 120 -0.99 -2.58 10.24
C THR A 120 -1.20 -1.71 11.48
N GLY A 121 -0.79 -0.44 11.38
CA GLY A 121 -1.07 0.69 12.24
C GLY A 121 0.16 1.59 12.40
N HIS A 122 0.03 2.87 12.07
CA HIS A 122 1.13 3.85 12.07
C HIS A 122 1.99 3.87 13.36
N SER A 123 1.35 3.74 14.53
CA SER A 123 2.04 3.67 15.83
C SER A 123 2.82 2.36 16.01
N PHE A 124 2.29 1.22 15.53
CA PHE A 124 3.01 -0.05 15.51
C PHE A 124 4.18 0.03 14.53
N MET A 125 3.97 0.63 13.36
CA MET A 125 4.99 0.73 12.33
C MET A 125 6.20 1.55 12.81
N LYS A 126 5.98 2.70 13.46
CA LYS A 126 7.06 3.48 14.09
C LYS A 126 7.87 2.69 15.11
N ARG A 127 7.19 1.86 15.94
CA ARG A 127 7.88 1.04 16.92
C ARG A 127 8.70 -0.07 16.26
N VAL A 128 8.13 -0.78 15.29
CA VAL A 128 8.84 -1.85 14.55
C VAL A 128 10.04 -1.26 13.81
N LEU A 129 9.89 -0.09 13.20
CA LEU A 129 11.01 0.61 12.55
C LEU A 129 12.12 0.95 13.54
N ALA A 130 11.79 1.51 14.72
CA ALA A 130 12.77 1.84 15.74
C ALA A 130 13.48 0.62 16.34
N GLU A 131 12.82 -0.55 16.38
CA GLU A 131 13.38 -1.82 16.84
C GLU A 131 14.34 -2.46 15.81
N ASN A 132 14.37 -1.95 14.56
CA ASN A 132 15.15 -2.49 13.45
C ASN A 132 16.11 -1.44 12.87
N PRO A 133 17.31 -1.25 13.43
CA PRO A 133 18.25 -0.21 12.99
C PRO A 133 18.78 -0.38 11.56
N ASP A 134 18.68 -1.59 11.00
CA ASP A 134 19.08 -1.90 9.62
C ASP A 134 17.98 -1.56 8.59
N ALA A 135 16.82 -1.08 9.06
CA ALA A 135 15.70 -0.71 8.21
C ALA A 135 15.94 0.66 7.54
N LEU A 136 15.71 0.70 6.22
CA LEU A 136 15.78 1.91 5.41
C LEU A 136 14.45 2.65 5.37
N MET A 137 13.35 1.91 5.45
CA MET A 137 12.00 2.48 5.51
C MET A 137 11.01 1.48 6.09
N ALA A 138 9.88 2.01 6.56
CA ALA A 138 8.66 1.26 6.77
C ALA A 138 7.50 1.94 6.02
N ALA A 139 6.46 1.20 5.62
CA ALA A 139 5.31 1.80 4.95
C ALA A 139 4.02 0.97 5.05
N GLU A 140 2.88 1.62 4.81
CA GLU A 140 1.57 1.01 4.93
C GLU A 140 0.69 1.27 3.70
N MET A 141 -0.25 0.36 3.44
CA MET A 141 -1.28 0.53 2.42
C MET A 141 -2.18 1.77 2.66
N SER A 142 -2.18 2.33 3.85
CA SER A 142 -2.87 3.58 4.21
C SER A 142 -2.11 4.85 3.80
N GLY A 143 -0.95 4.76 3.14
CA GLY A 143 -0.21 5.92 2.65
C GLY A 143 0.76 6.55 3.65
N HIS A 144 0.85 6.01 4.88
CA HIS A 144 1.95 6.37 5.79
C HIS A 144 3.23 5.71 5.30
N ILE A 145 4.26 6.52 5.07
CA ILE A 145 5.60 6.08 4.66
C ILE A 145 6.60 6.71 5.61
N PHE A 146 7.43 5.87 6.23
CA PHE A 146 8.37 6.18 7.29
C PHE A 146 9.78 5.95 6.78
N MET A 147 10.44 6.98 6.25
CA MET A 147 11.84 6.88 5.83
C MET A 147 12.76 6.78 7.05
N ALA A 148 13.83 6.00 6.98
CA ALA A 148 14.84 5.86 8.05
C ALA A 148 16.28 5.85 7.51
N ASP A 149 16.44 6.10 6.22
CA ASP A 149 17.72 6.39 5.59
C ASP A 149 18.08 7.88 5.69
N ARG A 150 19.33 8.20 5.39
CA ARG A 150 19.95 9.53 5.34
C ARG A 150 19.82 10.31 6.64
N GLY A 151 19.71 9.60 7.76
CA GLY A 151 19.51 10.19 9.09
C GLY A 151 18.13 10.82 9.29
N TRP A 152 17.12 10.50 8.46
CA TRP A 152 15.74 10.88 8.76
C TRP A 152 15.23 10.18 10.02
N TYR A 153 14.28 10.80 10.69
CA TYR A 153 13.89 10.47 12.06
C TYR A 153 12.95 9.25 12.20
N GLY A 154 12.55 8.59 11.10
CA GLY A 154 11.67 7.42 11.16
C GLY A 154 10.18 7.73 11.39
N PHE A 155 9.75 9.00 11.31
CA PHE A 155 8.33 9.36 11.35
C PHE A 155 7.74 9.55 9.95
N ASP A 156 6.44 9.30 9.85
CA ASP A 156 5.59 9.48 8.69
C ASP A 156 5.42 10.96 8.32
N CYS A 157 5.75 11.34 7.08
CA CYS A 157 5.73 12.73 6.66
C CYS A 157 5.54 12.88 5.15
N SER A 158 4.36 13.32 4.71
CA SER A 158 4.04 13.46 3.29
C SER A 158 4.92 14.47 2.58
N LEU A 159 5.36 15.53 3.27
CA LEU A 159 6.30 16.50 2.71
C LEU A 159 7.64 15.85 2.37
N TYR A 160 8.21 15.10 3.31
CA TYR A 160 9.48 14.41 3.08
C TYR A 160 9.33 13.33 2.01
N ASN A 161 8.26 12.53 2.08
CA ASN A 161 7.97 11.48 1.11
C ASN A 161 7.78 12.04 -0.31
N ALA A 162 7.10 13.20 -0.46
CA ALA A 162 6.99 13.90 -1.73
C ALA A 162 8.37 14.32 -2.27
N ALA A 163 9.22 14.91 -1.42
CA ALA A 163 10.58 15.25 -1.81
C ALA A 163 11.39 14.03 -2.26
N ARG A 164 11.23 12.88 -1.60
CA ARG A 164 11.91 11.64 -1.96
C ARG A 164 11.46 11.09 -3.31
N ILE A 165 10.15 11.13 -3.59
CA ILE A 165 9.63 10.74 -4.90
C ILE A 165 10.15 11.68 -6.00
N LEU A 166 10.12 12.99 -5.77
CA LEU A 166 10.63 13.98 -6.73
C LEU A 166 12.14 13.81 -6.98
N GLU A 167 12.93 13.59 -5.95
CA GLU A 167 14.37 13.36 -6.04
C GLU A 167 14.71 12.07 -6.80
N LEU A 168 13.96 10.99 -6.56
CA LEU A 168 14.04 9.77 -7.36
C LEU A 168 13.68 10.06 -8.81
N TRP A 169 12.57 10.77 -9.02
CA TRP A 169 11.99 10.93 -10.34
C TRP A 169 12.87 11.82 -11.22
N SER A 170 13.51 12.83 -10.64
CA SER A 170 14.46 13.71 -11.36
C SER A 170 15.69 12.97 -11.91
N ARG A 171 15.93 11.71 -11.49
CA ARG A 171 17.00 10.87 -12.04
C ARG A 171 16.55 9.99 -13.20
N LYS A 172 15.23 9.87 -13.44
CA LYS A 172 14.66 9.06 -14.51
C LYS A 172 14.56 9.93 -15.77
N ASN A 173 15.20 9.49 -16.85
CA ASN A 173 15.12 10.16 -18.15
C ASN A 173 14.21 9.37 -19.08
N ASP A 174 13.39 10.07 -19.86
CA ASP A 174 12.57 9.53 -20.97
C ASP A 174 11.64 8.36 -20.58
N SER A 175 11.20 8.29 -19.32
CA SER A 175 10.21 7.30 -18.84
C SER A 175 8.93 7.99 -18.37
N LYS A 176 7.84 7.24 -18.36
CA LYS A 176 6.54 7.68 -17.83
C LYS A 176 6.33 7.11 -16.43
N PHE A 177 5.67 7.86 -15.56
CA PHE A 177 5.44 7.44 -14.18
C PHE A 177 4.70 6.12 -14.11
N SER A 178 3.63 5.96 -14.89
CA SER A 178 2.87 4.71 -15.00
C SER A 178 3.74 3.50 -15.42
N VAL A 179 4.68 3.69 -16.36
CA VAL A 179 5.54 2.63 -16.91
C VAL A 179 6.54 2.13 -15.86
N GLU A 180 7.17 3.02 -15.10
CA GLU A 180 8.04 2.60 -13.99
C GLU A 180 7.25 1.90 -12.89
N LEU A 181 6.06 2.40 -12.56
CA LEU A 181 5.19 1.74 -11.58
C LEU A 181 4.77 0.34 -12.06
N ASP A 182 4.46 0.16 -13.35
CA ASP A 182 4.09 -1.15 -13.91
C ASP A 182 5.27 -2.12 -14.00
N ARG A 183 6.49 -1.61 -14.25
CA ARG A 183 7.71 -2.40 -14.20
C ARG A 183 7.95 -2.99 -12.81
N LEU A 184 7.72 -2.20 -11.77
CA LEU A 184 8.03 -2.56 -10.37
C LEU A 184 6.87 -3.29 -9.68
N ALA A 185 5.66 -2.78 -9.84
CA ALA A 185 4.45 -3.25 -9.19
C ALA A 185 3.23 -3.06 -10.11
N PRO A 186 3.04 -3.98 -11.09
CA PRO A 186 1.89 -3.90 -11.99
C PRO A 186 0.58 -4.04 -11.22
N ASN A 187 -0.48 -3.39 -11.71
CA ASN A 187 -1.81 -3.56 -11.12
C ASN A 187 -2.27 -5.02 -11.27
N LEU A 188 -2.56 -5.66 -10.14
CA LEU A 188 -3.04 -7.02 -10.08
C LEU A 188 -4.55 -7.06 -9.82
N PRO A 189 -5.27 -8.05 -10.40
CA PRO A 189 -6.65 -8.30 -10.02
C PRO A 189 -6.80 -8.47 -8.50
N THR A 190 -7.69 -7.67 -7.92
CA THR A 190 -7.89 -7.58 -6.48
C THR A 190 -9.35 -7.27 -6.17
N THR A 191 -9.80 -7.73 -5.00
CA THR A 191 -11.10 -7.33 -4.42
C THR A 191 -11.05 -5.94 -3.77
N GLY A 192 -9.85 -5.36 -3.63
CA GLY A 192 -9.63 -4.19 -2.79
C GLY A 192 -9.85 -4.50 -1.31
N GLU A 193 -10.04 -3.46 -0.50
CA GLU A 193 -10.39 -3.64 0.92
C GLU A 193 -11.89 -3.87 1.07
N VAL A 194 -12.27 -5.05 1.55
CA VAL A 194 -13.67 -5.41 1.82
C VAL A 194 -13.93 -5.45 3.32
N LYS A 195 -14.93 -4.68 3.77
CA LYS A 195 -15.37 -4.63 5.16
C LYS A 195 -16.53 -5.61 5.39
N ILE A 196 -16.25 -6.70 6.11
CA ILE A 196 -17.21 -7.75 6.45
C ILE A 196 -17.74 -7.52 7.88
N PRO A 197 -19.06 -7.27 8.08
CA PRO A 197 -19.62 -7.10 9.43
C PRO A 197 -19.33 -8.29 10.33
N CYS A 198 -18.77 -8.03 11.52
CA CYS A 198 -18.45 -9.06 12.49
C CYS A 198 -18.56 -8.50 13.92
N PRO A 199 -19.47 -9.03 14.77
CA PRO A 199 -19.59 -8.58 16.14
C PRO A 199 -18.25 -8.59 16.89
N GLU A 200 -18.01 -7.56 17.72
CA GLU A 200 -16.72 -7.37 18.40
C GLU A 200 -16.27 -8.62 19.18
N ASN A 201 -17.20 -9.25 19.89
CA ASN A 201 -16.94 -10.44 20.70
C ASN A 201 -16.66 -11.71 19.87
N LYS A 202 -16.91 -11.71 18.56
CA LYS A 202 -16.69 -12.86 17.66
C LYS A 202 -15.45 -12.73 16.79
N LYS A 203 -14.88 -11.52 16.61
CA LYS A 203 -13.80 -11.30 15.63
C LYS A 203 -12.61 -12.24 15.80
N LEU A 204 -12.15 -12.44 17.03
CA LEU A 204 -10.99 -13.30 17.31
C LEU A 204 -11.28 -14.77 17.01
N GLU A 205 -12.46 -15.25 17.42
CA GLU A 205 -12.91 -16.62 17.15
C GLU A 205 -13.02 -16.88 15.65
N ILE A 206 -13.62 -15.95 14.90
CA ILE A 206 -13.79 -16.09 13.44
C ILE A 206 -12.44 -16.04 12.72
N VAL A 207 -11.53 -15.14 13.09
CA VAL A 207 -10.19 -15.07 12.47
C VAL A 207 -9.42 -16.36 12.72
N GLU A 208 -9.50 -16.92 13.92
CA GLU A 208 -8.88 -18.21 14.24
C GLU A 208 -9.52 -19.38 13.48
N ALA A 209 -10.85 -19.39 13.32
CA ALA A 209 -11.54 -20.39 12.52
C ALA A 209 -11.13 -20.30 11.03
N ILE A 210 -10.99 -19.10 10.48
CA ILE A 210 -10.46 -18.89 9.12
C ILE A 210 -9.02 -19.40 9.02
N ARG A 211 -8.16 -19.11 10.00
CA ARG A 211 -6.79 -19.62 10.04
C ARG A 211 -6.75 -21.15 9.98
N GLN A 212 -7.59 -21.81 10.78
CA GLN A 212 -7.70 -23.27 10.78
C GLN A 212 -8.24 -23.81 9.45
N ALA A 213 -9.20 -23.13 8.83
CA ALA A 213 -9.75 -23.51 7.54
C ALA A 213 -8.71 -23.48 6.40
N PHE A 214 -7.57 -22.81 6.58
CA PHE A 214 -6.45 -22.75 5.64
C PHE A 214 -5.15 -23.32 6.23
N SER A 215 -5.21 -24.21 7.22
CA SER A 215 -4.01 -24.77 7.87
C SER A 215 -3.11 -25.60 6.95
N ASP A 216 -3.63 -26.02 5.79
CA ASP A 216 -2.94 -26.71 4.70
C ASP A 216 -2.17 -25.75 3.77
N PHE A 217 -2.26 -24.44 3.98
CA PHE A 217 -1.52 -23.42 3.23
C PHE A 217 -0.49 -22.69 4.10
N GLU A 218 0.58 -22.22 3.47
CA GLU A 218 1.50 -21.28 4.11
C GLU A 218 0.75 -19.98 4.43
N SER A 219 0.91 -19.47 5.66
CA SER A 219 0.26 -18.23 6.08
C SER A 219 1.09 -17.45 7.08
N SER A 220 0.99 -16.12 7.00
CA SER A 220 1.44 -15.20 8.03
C SER A 220 0.30 -14.94 9.02
N THR A 221 0.63 -14.93 10.31
CA THR A 221 -0.33 -14.67 11.42
C THR A 221 0.00 -13.39 12.19
N ILE A 222 0.86 -12.54 11.64
CA ILE A 222 1.34 -11.30 12.29
C ILE A 222 0.18 -10.34 12.62
N ASP A 223 -0.82 -10.24 11.73
CA ASP A 223 -2.04 -9.47 11.98
C ASP A 223 -3.24 -10.08 11.26
N GLY A 224 -3.92 -11.01 11.93
CA GLY A 224 -4.96 -11.84 11.35
C GLY A 224 -4.38 -13.10 10.71
N VAL A 225 -4.88 -13.47 9.54
CA VAL A 225 -4.30 -14.53 8.71
C VAL A 225 -4.13 -14.03 7.28
N ARG A 226 -2.90 -14.08 6.76
CA ARG A 226 -2.56 -13.82 5.36
C ARG A 226 -2.09 -15.12 4.72
N VAL A 227 -2.97 -15.77 3.97
CA VAL A 227 -2.73 -17.03 3.27
C VAL A 227 -2.01 -16.75 1.95
N ARG A 228 -0.95 -17.52 1.67
CA ARG A 228 -0.20 -17.50 0.40
C ARG A 228 -0.67 -18.64 -0.49
N PHE A 229 -0.98 -18.34 -1.75
CA PHE A 229 -1.32 -19.35 -2.76
C PHE A 229 -0.20 -19.43 -3.79
N SER A 230 0.22 -20.64 -4.13
CA SER A 230 1.22 -20.92 -5.17
C SER A 230 0.57 -21.54 -6.40
N SER A 231 1.20 -21.35 -7.56
CA SER A 231 0.81 -22.04 -8.80
C SER A 231 1.04 -23.54 -8.67
N GLN A 232 0.22 -24.35 -9.36
CA GLN A 232 0.43 -25.80 -9.44
C GLN A 232 1.64 -26.19 -10.29
N PHE A 233 2.12 -25.28 -11.14
CA PHE A 233 3.13 -25.58 -12.14
C PHE A 233 4.51 -24.99 -11.80
N GLU A 234 4.59 -24.07 -10.84
CA GLU A 234 5.84 -23.43 -10.41
C GLU A 234 5.73 -23.01 -8.94
N ASP A 235 6.86 -22.96 -8.20
CA ASP A 235 6.96 -22.41 -6.83
C ASP A 235 6.72 -20.88 -6.75
N GLN A 236 6.04 -20.31 -7.75
CA GLN A 236 5.69 -18.91 -7.81
C GLN A 236 4.34 -18.66 -7.13
N GLN A 237 4.29 -17.59 -6.33
CA GLN A 237 3.05 -17.13 -5.70
C GLN A 237 2.04 -16.68 -6.77
N SER A 238 0.86 -17.30 -6.78
CA SER A 238 -0.25 -16.97 -7.68
C SER A 238 -1.26 -16.00 -7.06
N GLY A 239 -1.27 -15.84 -5.74
CA GLY A 239 -2.10 -14.86 -5.05
C GLY A 239 -2.01 -14.94 -3.53
N TRP A 240 -2.86 -14.17 -2.86
CA TRP A 240 -2.97 -14.18 -1.41
C TRP A 240 -4.37 -13.76 -0.95
N PHE A 241 -4.69 -14.13 0.29
CA PHE A 241 -5.92 -13.75 0.99
C PHE A 241 -5.58 -13.28 2.39
N LEU A 242 -6.05 -12.10 2.76
CA LEU A 242 -5.98 -11.57 4.12
C LEU A 242 -7.37 -11.56 4.75
N ALA A 243 -7.46 -12.03 6.00
CA ALA A 243 -8.57 -11.75 6.90
C ALA A 243 -8.01 -11.27 8.25
N ARG A 244 -8.36 -10.05 8.64
CA ARG A 244 -7.93 -9.46 9.92
C ARG A 244 -9.06 -8.75 10.62
N LYS A 245 -8.96 -8.62 11.94
CA LYS A 245 -9.90 -7.82 12.73
C LYS A 245 -9.64 -6.33 12.53
N SER A 246 -10.69 -5.53 12.41
CA SER A 246 -10.57 -4.08 12.63
C SER A 246 -10.40 -3.80 14.13
N ASN A 247 -9.55 -2.84 14.48
CA ASN A 247 -9.34 -2.40 15.87
C ASN A 247 -10.37 -1.34 16.32
N THR A 248 -11.07 -0.70 15.38
CA THR A 248 -11.93 0.45 15.64
C THR A 248 -13.41 0.21 15.32
N GLU A 249 -13.71 -0.73 14.42
CA GLU A 249 -15.05 -0.98 13.92
C GLU A 249 -15.42 -2.46 14.07
N PRO A 250 -16.70 -2.83 14.32
CA PRO A 250 -17.17 -4.22 14.41
C PRO A 250 -17.20 -4.92 13.04
N ILE A 251 -16.04 -5.05 12.41
CA ILE A 251 -15.83 -5.66 11.10
C ILE A 251 -14.55 -6.52 11.09
N LEU A 252 -14.51 -7.47 10.16
CA LEU A 252 -13.27 -7.99 9.60
C LEU A 252 -12.93 -7.22 8.32
N VAL A 253 -11.64 -6.98 8.12
CA VAL A 253 -11.11 -6.45 6.87
C VAL A 253 -10.55 -7.62 6.10
N MET A 254 -11.06 -7.82 4.88
CA MET A 254 -10.63 -8.86 3.97
C MET A 254 -10.10 -8.27 2.66
N ARG A 255 -9.06 -8.86 2.09
CA ARG A 255 -8.52 -8.52 0.77
C ARG A 255 -7.97 -9.76 0.10
N VAL A 256 -8.25 -9.90 -1.18
CA VAL A 256 -7.75 -10.97 -2.05
C VAL A 256 -7.12 -10.34 -3.27
N GLU A 257 -5.97 -10.83 -3.67
CA GLU A 257 -5.25 -10.39 -4.87
C GLU A 257 -4.60 -11.61 -5.54
N ALA A 258 -4.54 -11.60 -6.86
CA ALA A 258 -3.96 -12.69 -7.64
C ALA A 258 -3.22 -12.18 -8.88
N VAL A 259 -2.37 -13.02 -9.47
CA VAL A 259 -1.58 -12.67 -10.66
C VAL A 259 -2.43 -12.43 -11.92
N ASN A 260 -3.66 -12.97 -11.96
CA ASN A 260 -4.61 -12.76 -13.06
C ASN A 260 -6.04 -13.07 -12.61
N GLN A 261 -7.02 -12.75 -13.46
CA GLN A 261 -8.45 -12.91 -13.14
C GLN A 261 -8.86 -14.38 -12.91
N SER A 262 -8.23 -15.32 -13.61
CA SER A 262 -8.52 -16.75 -13.45
C SER A 262 -8.09 -17.24 -12.06
N GLU A 263 -6.89 -16.87 -11.62
CA GLU A 263 -6.40 -17.19 -10.27
C GLU A 263 -7.20 -16.47 -9.19
N LEU A 264 -7.62 -15.21 -9.41
CA LEU A 264 -8.50 -14.51 -8.48
C LEU A 264 -9.82 -15.26 -8.29
N SER A 265 -10.44 -15.67 -9.40
CA SER A 265 -11.71 -16.42 -9.38
C SER A 265 -11.54 -17.78 -8.69
N ARG A 266 -10.43 -18.48 -8.94
CA ARG A 266 -10.09 -19.75 -8.28
C ARG A 266 -9.94 -19.57 -6.78
N ILE A 267 -9.22 -18.54 -6.35
CA ILE A 267 -8.99 -18.25 -4.92
C ILE A 267 -10.31 -17.84 -4.25
N LEU A 268 -11.13 -16.99 -4.87
CA LEU A 268 -12.44 -16.61 -4.33
C LEU A 268 -13.38 -17.81 -4.16
N ASN A 269 -13.43 -18.73 -5.12
CA ASN A 269 -14.22 -19.97 -5.00
C ASN A 269 -13.74 -20.84 -3.83
N LEU A 270 -12.41 -20.93 -3.63
CA LEU A 270 -11.85 -21.68 -2.50
C LEU A 270 -12.19 -21.02 -1.16
N ILE A 271 -12.14 -19.68 -1.10
CA ILE A 271 -12.55 -18.91 0.08
C ILE A 271 -14.03 -19.10 0.36
N GLU A 272 -14.89 -19.04 -0.67
CA GLU A 272 -16.32 -19.29 -0.54
C GLU A 272 -16.59 -20.66 0.09
N GLN A 273 -15.93 -21.71 -0.39
CA GLN A 273 -16.08 -23.07 0.13
C GLN A 273 -15.65 -23.22 1.59
N ARG A 274 -14.61 -22.50 2.01
CA ARG A 274 -13.97 -22.68 3.33
C ARG A 274 -14.47 -21.71 4.39
N VAL A 275 -14.97 -20.53 3.99
CA VAL A 275 -15.25 -19.42 4.91
C VAL A 275 -16.73 -19.08 5.01
N SER A 276 -17.57 -19.37 4.00
CA SER A 276 -18.99 -18.97 4.00
C SER A 276 -19.82 -19.58 5.14
N SER A 277 -19.40 -20.72 5.71
CA SER A 277 -20.03 -21.33 6.88
C SER A 277 -19.66 -20.64 8.21
N LEU A 278 -18.56 -19.87 8.21
CA LEU A 278 -18.04 -19.17 9.40
C LEU A 278 -18.59 -17.74 9.50
N ILE A 279 -18.68 -17.04 8.37
CA ILE A 279 -19.14 -15.64 8.31
C ILE A 279 -19.69 -15.32 6.91
N ASP A 280 -20.66 -14.41 6.84
CA ASP A 280 -21.20 -13.91 5.56
C ASP A 280 -20.14 -13.08 4.82
N ILE A 281 -19.57 -13.68 3.78
CA ILE A 281 -18.57 -13.07 2.89
C ILE A 281 -19.15 -12.67 1.53
N SER A 282 -20.47 -12.55 1.40
CA SER A 282 -21.11 -12.17 0.13
C SER A 282 -20.50 -10.92 -0.51
N LYS A 283 -20.13 -9.92 0.31
CA LYS A 283 -19.46 -8.68 -0.17
C LYS A 283 -18.06 -8.89 -0.75
N LEU A 284 -17.37 -9.99 -0.41
CA LEU A 284 -16.04 -10.31 -0.92
C LEU A 284 -16.09 -10.97 -2.30
N LEU A 285 -17.24 -11.56 -2.65
CA LEU A 285 -17.44 -12.35 -3.88
C LEU A 285 -18.05 -11.55 -5.04
N VAL A 286 -18.20 -10.23 -4.86
CA VAL A 286 -18.79 -9.29 -5.85
C VAL A 286 -17.69 -8.64 -6.69
#